data_AF-A0A9Q0P530-F1
#
_entry.id   AF-A0A9Q0P530-F1
#
_cell.length_a   1.000
_cell.length_b   1.000
_cell.length_c   1.000
_cell.angle_alpha   90.00
_cell.angle_beta   90.00
_cell.angle_gamma   90.00
#
_symmetry.space_group_name_H-M   'P 1'
#
loop_
_entity.id
_entity.type
_entity.pdbx_description
1 polymer ?
#
loop_
_entity_poly.entity_id
_entity_poly.type
_entity_poly.pdbx_seq_one_letter_code
_entity_poly.pdbx_strand_id
1 'polypeptide(L)'
;MARTSSQNQNEKNKIANWVIRSFVSRDPLFVNTSVSLLHSTIISVSVVFILVNQCLKNGSDGMFEHSQLVGGTWEWAYAALCFSCGYFAYDQLDMLFYRLYSGSIPSILVHHMILLVCFTLALYRNVTINYLILTLVCELHSIFLHVRKVRRMAGIRSAKSTIVRVEWVLNWLTFIFARSLSHILITIKLVVDAPKFEKGVELPLALFGMAGMNFINVGLGIDLFNAFKRERNPQKNSDHHGE
;
A
#
# COMPACT_ATOMS: atom_id res chain seq x y z
N MET A 1 14.11 39.49 34.99
CA MET A 1 14.84 38.51 34.15
C MET A 1 14.57 37.04 34.50
N ALA A 2 14.21 36.66 35.74
CA ALA A 2 13.98 35.26 36.13
C ALA A 2 12.64 34.63 35.69
N ARG A 3 11.63 35.44 35.31
CA ARG A 3 10.27 34.95 34.96
C ARG A 3 10.19 34.37 33.54
N THR A 4 11.05 34.85 32.64
CA THR A 4 11.14 34.39 31.25
C THR A 4 11.89 33.07 31.10
N SER A 5 12.86 32.77 31.99
CA SER A 5 13.58 31.49 31.96
C SER A 5 12.72 30.32 32.45
N SER A 6 11.86 30.53 33.45
CA SER A 6 10.97 29.48 33.97
C SER A 6 9.83 29.13 33.01
N GLN A 7 9.30 30.11 32.26
CA GLN A 7 8.32 29.86 31.19
C GLN A 7 8.92 29.05 30.03
N ASN A 8 10.16 29.39 29.62
CA ASN A 8 10.87 28.65 28.58
C ASN A 8 11.20 27.20 29.00
N GLN A 9 11.53 27.00 30.28
CA GLN A 9 11.76 25.66 30.84
C GLN A 9 10.46 24.84 30.88
N ASN A 10 9.33 25.47 31.23
CA ASN A 10 8.01 24.83 31.25
C ASN A 10 7.51 24.47 29.84
N GLU A 11 7.77 25.29 28.82
CA GLU A 11 7.47 24.93 27.42
C GLU A 11 8.34 23.77 26.93
N LYS A 12 9.65 23.79 27.19
CA LYS A 12 10.55 22.68 26.84
C LYS A 12 10.12 21.37 27.50
N ASN A 13 9.72 21.42 28.78
CA ASN A 13 9.23 20.25 29.51
C ASN A 13 7.88 19.75 28.99
N LYS A 14 6.99 20.65 28.52
CA LYS A 14 5.74 20.28 27.85
C LYS A 14 5.98 19.62 26.50
N ILE A 15 6.90 20.17 25.70
CA ILE A 15 7.30 19.59 24.41
C ILE A 15 7.96 18.23 24.63
N ALA A 16 8.88 18.13 25.58
CA ALA A 16 9.53 16.86 25.93
C ALA A 16 8.52 15.83 26.43
N ASN A 17 7.60 16.20 27.33
CA ASN A 17 6.54 15.29 27.80
C ASN A 17 5.54 14.92 26.70
N TRP A 18 5.25 15.81 25.75
CA TRP A 18 4.42 15.53 24.59
C TRP A 18 5.12 14.57 23.63
N VAL A 19 6.39 14.81 23.33
CA VAL A 19 7.24 13.90 22.55
C VAL A 19 7.29 12.54 23.23
N ILE A 20 7.64 12.47 24.52
CA ILE A 20 7.72 11.22 25.28
C ILE A 20 6.37 10.50 25.33
N ARG A 21 5.24 11.17 25.58
CA ARG A 21 3.90 10.55 25.54
C ARG A 21 3.52 10.07 24.13
N SER A 22 3.90 10.80 23.08
CA SER A 22 3.69 10.41 21.69
C SER A 22 4.55 9.20 21.28
N PHE A 23 5.69 8.98 21.94
CA PHE A 23 6.55 7.81 21.70
C PHE A 23 6.21 6.60 22.60
N VAL A 24 5.63 6.81 23.80
CA VAL A 24 5.45 5.76 24.83
C VAL A 24 4.03 5.18 24.90
N SER A 25 2.99 5.88 24.43
CA SER A 25 1.62 5.33 24.31
C SER A 25 1.27 5.17 22.84
N ARG A 26 1.91 4.23 22.14
CA ARG A 26 1.61 4.03 20.73
C ARG A 26 0.35 3.19 20.60
N ASP A 27 -0.75 3.85 20.25
CA ASP A 27 -1.94 3.22 19.68
C ASP A 27 -1.50 2.11 18.70
N PRO A 28 -1.88 0.83 18.91
CA PRO A 28 -1.49 -0.28 18.04
C PRO A 28 -1.80 0.00 16.56
N LEU A 29 -2.89 0.72 16.27
CA LEU A 29 -3.23 1.15 14.92
C LEU A 29 -2.20 2.11 14.32
N PHE A 30 -1.60 2.98 15.13
CA PHE A 30 -0.58 3.93 14.70
C PHE A 30 0.73 3.23 14.40
N VAL A 31 1.13 2.27 15.25
CA VAL A 31 2.31 1.42 15.01
C VAL A 31 2.14 0.66 13.72
N ASN A 32 1.03 -0.07 13.59
CA ASN A 32 0.71 -0.86 12.41
C ASN A 32 0.79 0.00 11.14
N THR A 33 0.07 1.14 11.11
CA THR A 33 0.08 2.05 9.95
C THR A 33 1.47 2.61 9.65
N SER A 34 2.29 2.88 10.66
CA SER A 34 3.67 3.38 10.47
C SER A 34 4.59 2.31 9.89
N VAL A 35 4.44 1.05 10.34
CA VAL A 35 5.20 -0.09 9.83
C VAL A 35 4.77 -0.41 8.39
N SER A 36 3.47 -0.31 8.07
CA SER A 36 2.97 -0.39 6.69
C SER A 36 3.51 0.72 5.78
N LEU A 37 3.63 1.94 6.31
CA LEU A 37 4.24 3.05 5.57
C LEU A 37 5.72 2.78 5.25
N LEU A 38 6.47 2.25 6.21
CA LEU A 38 7.87 1.88 6.01
C LEU A 38 7.99 0.79 4.93
N HIS A 39 7.17 -0.25 5.04
CA HIS A 39 7.13 -1.35 4.09
C HIS A 39 6.82 -0.87 2.66
N SER A 40 5.71 -0.16 2.48
CA SER A 40 5.29 0.38 1.17
C SER A 40 6.35 1.32 0.57
N THR A 41 7.07 2.09 1.40
CA THR A 41 8.19 2.93 0.95
C THR A 41 9.36 2.10 0.44
N ILE A 42 9.82 1.10 1.22
CA ILE A 42 10.95 0.24 0.85
C ILE A 42 10.63 -0.55 -0.42
N ILE A 43 9.43 -1.16 -0.50
CA ILE A 43 9.03 -1.92 -1.68
C ILE A 43 8.86 -1.02 -2.89
N SER A 44 8.25 0.16 -2.75
CA SER A 44 8.12 1.09 -3.87
C SER A 44 9.47 1.48 -4.47
N VAL A 45 10.44 1.82 -3.61
CA VAL A 45 11.81 2.14 -4.05
C VAL A 45 12.46 0.93 -4.72
N SER A 46 12.30 -0.26 -4.14
CA SER A 46 12.86 -1.51 -4.68
C SER A 46 12.26 -1.85 -6.04
N VAL A 47 10.94 -1.77 -6.20
CA VAL A 47 10.24 -2.04 -7.47
C VAL A 47 10.65 -1.05 -8.54
N VAL A 48 10.68 0.26 -8.23
CA VAL A 48 11.14 1.28 -9.19
C VAL A 48 12.59 1.00 -9.59
N PHE A 49 13.46 0.68 -8.64
CA PHE A 49 14.86 0.34 -8.92
C PHE A 49 14.98 -0.90 -9.82
N ILE A 50 14.23 -1.97 -9.53
CA ILE A 50 14.20 -3.20 -10.35
C ILE A 50 13.76 -2.89 -11.77
N LEU A 51 12.66 -2.15 -11.95
CA LEU A 51 12.11 -1.82 -13.26
C LEU A 51 13.05 -0.92 -14.07
N VAL A 52 13.66 0.08 -13.43
CA VAL A 52 14.63 0.97 -14.08
C VAL A 52 15.90 0.20 -14.47
N ASN A 53 16.45 -0.61 -13.57
CA ASN A 53 17.63 -1.44 -13.85
C ASN A 53 17.37 -2.42 -15.01
N GLN A 54 16.21 -3.06 -15.00
CA GLN A 54 15.81 -3.99 -16.06
C GLN A 54 15.64 -3.29 -17.41
N CYS A 55 15.00 -2.11 -17.42
CA CYS A 55 14.82 -1.28 -18.60
C CYS A 55 16.16 -0.79 -19.18
N LEU A 56 17.11 -0.42 -18.31
CA LEU A 56 18.44 0.03 -18.73
C LEU A 56 19.31 -1.10 -19.29
N LYS A 57 19.21 -2.32 -18.73
CA LYS A 57 20.03 -3.46 -19.15
C LYS A 57 19.58 -4.09 -20.46
N ASN A 58 18.28 -4.30 -20.62
CA ASN A 58 17.74 -5.12 -21.72
C ASN A 58 16.87 -4.30 -22.69
N GLY A 59 16.72 -2.99 -22.47
CA GLY A 59 15.74 -2.16 -23.18
C GLY A 59 14.31 -2.42 -22.70
N SER A 60 13.36 -1.61 -23.19
CA SER A 60 11.93 -1.83 -22.94
C SER A 60 11.36 -3.00 -23.74
N ASP A 61 11.96 -3.27 -24.90
CA ASP A 61 11.53 -4.30 -25.84
C ASP A 61 12.07 -5.65 -25.37
N GLY A 62 11.22 -6.45 -24.71
CA GLY A 62 11.59 -7.74 -24.14
C GLY A 62 11.35 -7.88 -22.64
N MET A 63 11.25 -6.77 -21.90
CA MET A 63 11.01 -6.81 -20.44
C MET A 63 9.71 -7.55 -20.09
N PHE A 64 8.68 -7.42 -20.93
CA PHE A 64 7.37 -8.03 -20.75
C PHE A 64 7.18 -9.35 -21.51
N GLU A 65 8.26 -10.02 -21.94
CA GLU A 65 8.15 -11.33 -22.56
C GLU A 65 7.70 -12.40 -21.57
N HIS A 66 6.93 -13.38 -22.06
CA HIS A 66 6.37 -14.45 -21.23
C HIS A 66 7.46 -15.24 -20.49
N SER A 67 8.54 -15.61 -21.19
CA SER A 67 9.67 -16.35 -20.62
C SER A 67 10.33 -15.59 -19.48
N GLN A 68 10.50 -14.27 -19.63
CA GLN A 68 11.04 -13.39 -18.60
C GLN A 68 10.08 -13.23 -17.42
N LEU A 69 8.78 -13.09 -17.66
CA LEU A 69 7.80 -12.85 -16.60
C LEU A 69 7.44 -14.10 -15.78
N VAL A 70 7.45 -15.28 -16.41
CA VAL A 70 7.07 -16.56 -15.78
C VAL A 70 8.28 -17.33 -15.27
N GLY A 71 9.28 -17.57 -16.12
CA GLY A 71 10.47 -18.37 -15.79
C GLY A 71 11.66 -17.55 -15.33
N GLY A 72 11.70 -16.26 -15.67
CA GLY A 72 12.76 -15.35 -15.26
C GLY A 72 12.55 -14.78 -13.87
N THR A 73 13.66 -14.31 -13.27
CA THR A 73 13.67 -13.53 -12.04
C THR A 73 14.59 -12.34 -12.26
N TRP A 74 14.05 -11.12 -12.23
CA TRP A 74 14.87 -9.92 -12.33
C TRP A 74 15.78 -9.79 -11.12
N GLU A 75 16.90 -9.10 -11.29
CA GLU A 75 17.80 -8.81 -10.18
C GLU A 75 17.03 -8.10 -9.06
N TRP A 76 17.22 -8.56 -7.81
CA TRP A 76 16.52 -8.09 -6.61
C TRP A 76 15.03 -8.41 -6.50
N ALA A 77 14.39 -8.93 -7.54
CA ALA A 77 12.97 -9.30 -7.51
C ALA A 77 12.65 -10.34 -6.44
N TYR A 78 13.44 -11.42 -6.38
CA TYR A 78 13.27 -12.46 -5.37
C TYR A 78 13.35 -11.90 -3.94
N ALA A 79 14.38 -11.10 -3.66
CA ALA A 79 14.60 -10.51 -2.35
C ALA A 79 13.49 -9.52 -1.94
N ALA A 80 13.06 -8.66 -2.87
CA ALA A 80 11.94 -7.74 -2.65
C ALA A 80 10.63 -8.51 -2.37
N LEU A 81 10.38 -9.59 -3.12
CA LEU A 81 9.19 -10.42 -2.92
C LEU A 81 9.23 -11.17 -1.58
N CYS A 82 10.39 -11.71 -1.17
CA CYS A 82 10.58 -12.31 0.16
C CYS A 82 10.33 -11.32 1.28
N PHE A 83 10.92 -10.12 1.18
CA PHE A 83 10.72 -9.05 2.17
C PHE A 83 9.23 -8.69 2.28
N SER A 84 8.55 -8.57 1.13
CA SER A 84 7.12 -8.27 1.11
C SER A 84 6.24 -9.39 1.63
N CYS A 85 6.56 -10.64 1.30
CA CYS A 85 5.86 -11.81 1.81
C CYS A 85 5.96 -11.90 3.33
N GLY A 86 7.16 -11.70 3.89
CA GLY A 86 7.38 -11.70 5.34
C GLY A 86 6.62 -10.58 6.04
N TYR A 87 6.64 -9.37 5.46
CA TYR A 87 5.84 -8.25 5.98
C TYR A 87 4.34 -8.55 5.96
N PHE A 88 3.78 -9.03 4.85
CA PHE A 88 2.34 -9.29 4.78
C PHE A 88 1.89 -10.37 5.76
N ALA A 89 2.72 -11.40 5.99
CA ALA A 89 2.46 -12.39 7.03
C ALA A 89 2.45 -11.75 8.43
N TYR A 90 3.44 -10.91 8.74
CA TYR A 90 3.51 -10.17 10.00
C TYR A 90 2.28 -9.26 10.19
N ASP A 91 1.96 -8.44 9.20
CA ASP A 91 0.89 -7.44 9.25
C ASP A 91 -0.49 -8.10 9.37
N GLN A 92 -0.70 -9.20 8.64
CA GLN A 92 -1.90 -10.03 8.78
C GLN A 92 -2.07 -10.54 10.22
N LEU A 93 -0.99 -11.07 10.83
CA LEU A 93 -1.03 -11.56 12.21
C LEU A 93 -1.27 -10.41 13.20
N ASP A 94 -0.57 -9.28 13.04
CA ASP A 94 -0.69 -8.09 13.89
C ASP A 94 -2.13 -7.55 13.90
N MET A 95 -2.74 -7.40 12.72
CA MET A 95 -4.14 -6.97 12.59
C MET A 95 -5.13 -7.96 13.21
N LEU A 96 -4.87 -9.27 13.16
CA LEU A 96 -5.71 -10.29 13.78
C LEU A 96 -5.59 -10.28 15.31
N PHE A 97 -4.37 -10.18 15.85
CA PHE A 97 -4.11 -10.14 17.29
C PHE A 97 -4.72 -8.90 17.94
N TYR A 98 -4.54 -7.73 17.32
CA TYR A 98 -5.03 -6.46 17.85
C TYR A 98 -6.42 -6.06 17.34
N ARG A 99 -7.08 -6.92 16.55
CA ARG A 99 -8.41 -6.69 15.96
C ARG A 99 -8.54 -5.33 15.26
N LEU A 100 -7.51 -4.95 14.49
CA LEU A 100 -7.39 -3.64 13.83
C LEU A 100 -8.25 -3.50 12.56
N TYR A 101 -9.33 -4.27 12.47
CA TYR A 101 -10.19 -4.36 11.30
C TYR A 101 -11.64 -3.96 11.64
N SER A 102 -12.34 -3.38 10.68
CA SER A 102 -13.74 -2.98 10.82
C SER A 102 -14.64 -3.79 9.88
N GLY A 103 -15.82 -4.18 10.37
CA GLY A 103 -16.80 -4.97 9.63
C GLY A 103 -16.55 -6.48 9.66
N SER A 104 -17.50 -7.24 9.08
CA SER A 104 -17.49 -8.71 9.09
C SER A 104 -16.50 -9.34 8.11
N ILE A 105 -16.19 -8.65 7.00
CA ILE A 105 -15.19 -9.10 6.01
C ILE A 105 -14.28 -7.91 5.68
N PRO A 106 -13.16 -7.76 6.40
CA PRO A 106 -12.25 -6.66 6.17
C PRO A 106 -11.48 -6.87 4.87
N SER A 107 -11.80 -6.04 3.88
CA SER A 107 -11.19 -6.06 2.54
C SER A 107 -9.66 -6.07 2.56
N ILE A 108 -9.04 -5.39 3.54
CA ILE A 108 -7.58 -5.36 3.74
C ILE A 108 -6.99 -6.71 4.15
N LEU A 109 -7.67 -7.48 5.02
CA LEU A 109 -7.19 -8.81 5.42
C LEU A 109 -7.37 -9.82 4.29
N VAL A 110 -8.44 -9.69 3.50
CA VAL A 110 -8.65 -10.53 2.30
C VAL A 110 -7.58 -10.22 1.26
N HIS A 111 -7.24 -8.94 1.07
CA HIS A 111 -6.16 -8.51 0.19
C HIS A 111 -4.82 -9.16 0.56
N HIS A 112 -4.42 -9.07 1.83
CA HIS A 112 -3.15 -9.66 2.30
C HIS A 112 -3.16 -11.18 2.21
N MET A 113 -4.31 -11.83 2.46
CA MET A 113 -4.44 -13.28 2.28
C MET A 113 -4.20 -13.70 0.82
N ILE A 114 -4.82 -13.00 -0.14
CA ILE A 114 -4.63 -13.28 -1.57
C ILE A 114 -3.15 -13.11 -1.96
N LEU A 115 -2.53 -12.00 -1.53
CA LEU A 115 -1.12 -11.75 -1.78
C LEU A 115 -0.22 -12.82 -1.15
N LEU A 116 -0.47 -13.20 0.10
CA LEU A 116 0.35 -14.18 0.81
C LEU A 116 0.31 -15.56 0.13
N VAL A 117 -0.87 -16.00 -0.32
CA VAL A 117 -1.01 -17.25 -1.08
C VAL A 117 -0.25 -17.18 -2.40
N CYS A 118 -0.42 -16.09 -3.17
CA CYS A 118 0.27 -15.92 -4.45
C CYS A 118 1.80 -15.85 -4.29
N PHE A 119 2.26 -15.08 -3.30
CA PHE A 119 3.69 -14.85 -3.06
C PHE A 119 4.35 -16.12 -2.55
N THR A 120 3.73 -16.82 -1.60
CA THR A 120 4.29 -18.05 -1.05
C THR A 120 4.41 -19.11 -2.14
N LEU A 121 3.39 -19.28 -3.00
CA LEU A 121 3.49 -20.26 -4.08
C LEU A 121 4.57 -19.88 -5.11
N ALA A 122 4.62 -18.61 -5.51
CA ALA A 122 5.62 -18.13 -6.46
C ALA A 122 7.06 -18.28 -5.91
N LEU A 123 7.28 -17.98 -4.63
CA LEU A 123 8.57 -18.17 -3.97
C LEU A 123 8.93 -19.65 -3.81
N TYR A 124 7.95 -20.50 -3.48
CA TYR A 124 8.14 -21.94 -3.34
C TYR A 124 8.47 -22.63 -4.66
N ARG A 125 7.82 -22.20 -5.76
CA ARG A 125 8.00 -22.78 -7.11
C ARG A 125 9.04 -22.06 -7.95
N ASN A 126 9.48 -20.88 -7.52
CA ASN A 126 10.38 -19.98 -8.24
C ASN A 126 9.87 -19.62 -9.65
N VAL A 127 8.58 -19.28 -9.74
CA VAL A 127 7.88 -18.95 -11.00
C VAL A 127 7.01 -17.72 -10.79
N THR A 128 6.77 -16.95 -11.85
CA THR A 128 5.89 -15.76 -11.87
C THR A 128 6.31 -14.63 -10.91
N ILE A 129 7.53 -14.67 -10.38
CA ILE A 129 8.06 -13.66 -9.46
C ILE A 129 8.00 -12.26 -10.08
N ASN A 130 8.37 -12.13 -11.34
CA ASN A 130 8.37 -10.85 -12.04
C ASN A 130 6.95 -10.29 -12.23
N TYR A 131 5.95 -11.14 -12.46
CA TYR A 131 4.54 -10.71 -12.44
C TYR A 131 4.15 -10.14 -11.07
N LEU A 132 4.59 -10.76 -9.98
CA LEU A 132 4.30 -10.27 -8.63
C LEU A 132 5.05 -8.98 -8.28
N ILE A 133 6.26 -8.77 -8.81
CA ILE A 133 6.93 -7.46 -8.73
C ILE A 133 6.13 -6.38 -9.46
N LEU A 134 5.58 -6.69 -10.64
CA LEU A 134 4.73 -5.75 -11.37
C LEU A 134 3.43 -5.43 -10.60
N THR A 135 2.83 -6.41 -9.90
CA THR A 135 1.64 -6.13 -9.08
C THR A 135 1.96 -5.26 -7.87
N LEU A 136 3.16 -5.38 -7.29
CA LEU A 136 3.67 -4.55 -6.18
C LEU A 136 3.92 -3.08 -6.55
N VAL A 137 3.83 -2.68 -7.82
CA VAL A 137 3.75 -1.25 -8.20
C VAL A 137 2.61 -0.54 -7.45
N CYS A 138 1.57 -1.27 -7.04
CA CYS A 138 0.46 -0.76 -6.25
C CYS A 138 0.89 -0.18 -4.87
N GLU A 139 2.05 -0.57 -4.34
CA GLU A 139 2.60 -0.04 -3.09
C GLU A 139 2.93 1.46 -3.17
N LEU A 140 3.18 1.99 -4.38
CA LEU A 140 3.34 3.43 -4.59
C LEU A 140 2.09 4.19 -4.15
N HIS A 141 0.91 3.62 -4.40
CA HIS A 141 -0.35 4.20 -3.93
C HIS A 141 -0.51 4.03 -2.41
N SER A 142 -0.11 2.87 -1.87
CA SER A 142 -0.19 2.58 -0.44
C SER A 142 0.56 3.62 0.40
N ILE A 143 1.70 4.15 -0.08
CA ILE A 143 2.43 5.25 0.60
C ILE A 143 1.49 6.44 0.86
N PHE A 144 0.78 6.92 -0.15
CA PHE A 144 -0.10 8.09 -0.02
C PHE A 144 -1.28 7.81 0.93
N LEU A 145 -1.83 6.61 0.89
CA LEU A 145 -2.89 6.18 1.81
C LEU A 145 -2.38 6.14 3.26
N HIS A 146 -1.21 5.55 3.52
CA HIS A 146 -0.65 5.45 4.85
C HIS A 146 -0.21 6.81 5.39
N VAL A 147 0.45 7.65 4.60
CA VAL A 147 0.78 9.03 4.98
C VAL A 147 -0.48 9.80 5.38
N ARG A 148 -1.55 9.70 4.57
CA ARG A 148 -2.84 10.33 4.87
C ARG A 148 -3.45 9.79 6.17
N LYS A 149 -3.39 8.48 6.40
CA LYS A 149 -3.92 7.84 7.62
C LYS A 149 -3.13 8.30 8.85
N VAL A 150 -1.80 8.23 8.82
CA VAL A 150 -0.91 8.71 9.90
C VAL A 150 -1.16 10.17 10.22
N ARG A 151 -1.25 11.05 9.20
CA ARG A 151 -1.50 12.48 9.41
C ARG A 151 -2.85 12.74 10.09
N ARG A 152 -3.90 12.03 9.68
CA ARG A 152 -5.23 12.11 10.31
C ARG A 152 -5.22 11.62 11.76
N MET A 153 -4.49 10.54 12.04
CA MET A 153 -4.32 10.01 13.39
C MET A 153 -3.53 10.98 14.29
N ALA A 154 -2.57 11.71 13.73
CA ALA A 154 -1.82 12.76 14.45
C ALA A 154 -2.65 14.04 14.74
N GLY A 155 -3.95 14.06 14.42
CA GLY A 155 -4.83 15.21 14.68
C GLY A 155 -4.59 16.40 13.74
N ILE A 156 -3.73 16.26 12.72
CA ILE A 156 -3.43 17.32 11.75
C ILE A 156 -4.54 17.34 10.70
N ARG A 157 -5.73 17.83 11.11
CA ARG A 157 -6.91 18.01 10.24
C ARG A 157 -6.86 19.35 9.47
N SER A 158 -5.96 20.25 9.88
CA SER A 158 -5.81 21.63 9.41
C SER A 158 -4.52 21.82 8.58
N ALA A 159 -4.29 20.98 7.58
CA ALA A 159 -3.33 21.34 6.54
C ALA A 159 -4.01 22.39 5.63
N LYS A 160 -3.32 23.49 5.29
CA LYS A 160 -3.82 24.52 4.36
C LYS A 160 -4.54 23.85 3.19
N SER A 161 -5.70 24.37 2.76
CA SER A 161 -6.55 23.79 1.68
C SER A 161 -5.73 23.25 0.49
N THR A 162 -4.65 23.93 0.12
CA THR A 162 -3.70 23.51 -0.92
C THR A 162 -3.03 22.15 -0.67
N ILE A 163 -2.54 21.86 0.54
CA ILE A 163 -1.87 20.59 0.86
C ILE A 163 -2.86 19.43 0.72
N VAL A 164 -4.06 19.58 1.29
CA VAL A 164 -5.12 18.57 1.18
C VAL A 164 -5.53 18.36 -0.29
N ARG A 165 -5.60 19.42 -1.08
CA ARG A 165 -5.88 19.34 -2.53
C ARG A 165 -4.79 18.58 -3.28
N VAL A 166 -3.51 18.90 -3.03
CA VAL A 166 -2.37 18.21 -3.66
C VAL A 166 -2.36 16.73 -3.28
N GLU A 167 -2.58 16.41 -2.02
CA GLU A 167 -2.67 15.02 -1.54
C GLU A 167 -3.78 14.25 -2.23
N TRP A 168 -4.96 14.85 -2.41
CA TRP A 168 -6.04 14.21 -3.16
C TRP A 168 -5.69 13.97 -4.62
N VAL A 169 -5.07 14.95 -5.29
CA VAL A 169 -4.63 14.81 -6.67
C VAL A 169 -3.61 13.67 -6.78
N LEU A 170 -2.59 13.65 -5.92
CA LEU A 170 -1.58 12.59 -5.91
C LEU A 170 -2.20 11.22 -5.60
N ASN A 171 -3.14 11.15 -4.67
CA ASN A 171 -3.81 9.89 -4.32
C ASN A 171 -4.66 9.36 -5.47
N TRP A 172 -5.38 10.23 -6.19
CA TRP A 172 -6.14 9.84 -7.38
C TRP A 172 -5.25 9.42 -8.55
N LEU A 173 -4.20 10.21 -8.84
CA LEU A 173 -3.25 9.87 -9.90
C LEU A 173 -2.59 8.52 -9.62
N THR A 174 -2.07 8.32 -8.41
CA THR A 174 -1.41 7.06 -8.05
C THR A 174 -2.38 5.89 -8.02
N PHE A 175 -3.65 6.08 -7.63
CA PHE A 175 -4.66 5.03 -7.72
C PHE A 175 -4.86 4.56 -9.17
N ILE A 176 -5.06 5.51 -10.09
CA ILE A 176 -5.32 5.21 -11.50
C ILE A 176 -4.11 4.53 -12.15
N PHE A 177 -2.90 5.06 -11.95
CA PHE A 177 -1.71 4.53 -12.62
C PHE A 177 -1.14 3.27 -11.94
N ALA A 178 -0.99 3.30 -10.61
CA ALA A 178 -0.29 2.25 -9.87
C ALA A 178 -1.16 1.06 -9.49
N ARG A 179 -2.50 1.20 -9.49
CA ARG A 179 -3.43 0.10 -9.24
C ARG A 179 -4.26 -0.23 -10.46
N SER A 180 -5.07 0.70 -10.95
CA SER A 180 -6.03 0.39 -12.02
C SER A 180 -5.35 0.01 -13.33
N LEU A 181 -4.54 0.91 -13.89
CA LEU A 181 -3.88 0.68 -15.17
C LEU A 181 -2.90 -0.48 -15.11
N SER A 182 -2.02 -0.51 -14.10
CA SER A 182 -1.04 -1.58 -13.93
C SER A 182 -1.70 -2.96 -13.80
N HIS A 183 -2.72 -3.11 -12.94
CA HIS A 183 -3.35 -4.41 -12.74
C HIS A 183 -4.18 -4.84 -13.96
N ILE A 184 -4.85 -3.91 -14.65
CA ILE A 184 -5.53 -4.21 -15.91
C ILE A 184 -4.54 -4.69 -16.97
N LEU A 185 -3.39 -4.01 -17.13
CA LEU A 185 -2.36 -4.41 -18.10
C LEU A 185 -1.79 -5.79 -17.77
N ILE A 186 -1.53 -6.08 -16.48
CA ILE A 186 -1.08 -7.41 -16.03
C ILE A 186 -2.14 -8.47 -16.32
N THR A 187 -3.42 -8.19 -16.07
CA THR A 187 -4.52 -9.11 -16.38
C THR A 187 -4.62 -9.39 -17.89
N ILE A 188 -4.59 -8.35 -18.73
CA ILE A 188 -4.60 -8.51 -20.20
C ILE A 188 -3.40 -9.37 -20.61
N LYS A 189 -2.22 -9.07 -20.08
CA LYS A 189 -0.99 -9.80 -20.41
C LYS A 189 -1.07 -11.28 -20.02
N LEU A 190 -1.58 -11.59 -18.82
CA LEU A 190 -1.82 -12.96 -18.36
C LEU A 190 -2.81 -13.72 -19.26
N VAL A 191 -3.89 -13.05 -19.70
CA VAL A 191 -4.89 -13.67 -20.59
C VAL A 191 -4.30 -13.92 -21.98
N VAL A 192 -3.55 -12.97 -22.53
CA VAL A 192 -2.88 -13.12 -23.84
C VAL A 192 -1.83 -14.23 -23.80
N ASP A 193 -1.07 -14.32 -22.71
CA ASP A 193 -0.05 -15.34 -22.54
C ASP A 193 -0.59 -16.66 -21.98
N ALA A 194 -1.89 -16.76 -21.63
CA ALA A 194 -2.50 -17.97 -21.07
C ALA A 194 -2.19 -19.25 -21.87
N PRO A 195 -2.18 -19.25 -23.22
CA PRO A 195 -1.83 -20.45 -24.00
C PRO A 195 -0.36 -20.89 -23.85
N LYS A 196 0.53 -20.01 -23.39
CA LYS A 196 1.97 -20.26 -23.23
C LYS A 196 2.31 -20.84 -21.86
N PHE A 197 1.39 -20.72 -20.88
CA PHE A 197 1.60 -21.32 -19.57
C PHE A 197 1.59 -22.85 -19.68
N GLU A 198 2.50 -23.48 -18.95
CA GLU A 198 2.49 -24.92 -18.77
C GLU A 198 1.21 -25.37 -18.05
N LYS A 199 0.81 -26.63 -18.26
CA LYS A 199 -0.33 -27.21 -17.55
C LYS A 199 -0.01 -27.32 -16.06
N GLY A 200 -0.51 -26.39 -15.26
CA GLY A 200 -0.24 -26.33 -13.83
C GLY A 200 -1.19 -25.40 -13.07
N VAL A 201 -0.90 -25.23 -11.79
CA VAL A 201 -1.69 -24.38 -10.87
C VAL A 201 -1.37 -22.88 -11.02
N GLU A 202 -0.31 -22.53 -11.74
CA GLU A 202 0.23 -21.17 -11.85
C GLU A 202 -0.74 -20.21 -12.55
N LEU A 203 -1.24 -20.58 -13.72
CA LEU A 203 -2.20 -19.75 -14.47
C LEU A 203 -3.54 -19.58 -13.73
N PRO A 204 -4.20 -20.65 -13.25
CA PRO A 204 -5.43 -20.49 -12.45
C PRO A 204 -5.21 -19.62 -11.21
N LEU A 205 -4.08 -19.79 -10.50
CA LEU A 205 -3.79 -18.97 -9.33
C LEU A 205 -3.53 -17.51 -9.69
N ALA A 206 -2.75 -17.24 -10.75
CA ALA A 206 -2.47 -15.88 -11.20
C ALA A 206 -3.75 -15.15 -11.63
N LEU A 207 -4.64 -15.83 -12.37
CA LEU A 207 -5.94 -15.29 -12.75
C LEU A 207 -6.84 -15.05 -11.53
N PHE A 208 -6.89 -15.98 -10.59
CA PHE A 208 -7.64 -15.82 -9.34
C PHE A 208 -7.12 -14.64 -8.51
N GLY A 209 -5.79 -14.55 -8.33
CA GLY A 209 -5.13 -13.45 -7.64
C GLY A 209 -5.46 -12.11 -8.28
N MET A 210 -5.33 -12.00 -9.61
CA MET A 210 -5.65 -10.76 -10.33
C MET A 210 -7.13 -10.42 -10.29
N ALA A 211 -8.04 -11.39 -10.37
CA ALA A 211 -9.47 -11.15 -10.25
C ALA A 211 -9.83 -10.61 -8.85
N GLY A 212 -9.33 -11.25 -7.80
CA GLY A 212 -9.53 -10.79 -6.41
C GLY A 212 -8.93 -9.41 -6.17
N MET A 213 -7.72 -9.15 -6.67
CA MET A 213 -7.05 -7.85 -6.58
C MET A 213 -7.83 -6.73 -7.28
N ASN A 214 -8.32 -6.96 -8.49
CA ASN A 214 -9.12 -5.98 -9.21
C ASN A 214 -10.45 -5.72 -8.50
N PHE A 215 -11.12 -6.76 -7.99
CA PHE A 215 -12.36 -6.61 -7.22
C PHE A 215 -12.16 -5.74 -5.97
N ILE A 216 -11.10 -5.99 -5.20
CA ILE A 216 -10.75 -5.19 -4.02
C ILE A 216 -10.42 -3.75 -4.41
N ASN A 217 -9.69 -3.53 -5.49
CA ASN A 217 -9.37 -2.18 -5.98
C ASN A 217 -10.63 -1.39 -6.36
N VAL A 218 -11.67 -2.02 -6.90
CA VAL A 218 -12.97 -1.34 -7.15
C VAL A 218 -13.57 -0.84 -5.84
N GLY A 219 -13.60 -1.69 -4.80
CA GLY A 219 -14.08 -1.28 -3.47
C GLY A 219 -13.30 -0.10 -2.89
N LEU A 220 -11.96 -0.16 -2.94
CA LEU A 220 -11.08 0.92 -2.51
C LEU A 220 -11.34 2.23 -3.28
N GLY A 221 -11.61 2.13 -4.59
CA GLY A 221 -11.94 3.29 -5.42
C GLY A 221 -13.25 3.97 -5.01
N ILE A 222 -14.28 3.17 -4.68
CA ILE A 222 -15.56 3.68 -4.16
C ILE A 222 -15.36 4.37 -2.82
N ASP A 223 -14.61 3.76 -1.90
CA ASP A 223 -14.31 4.35 -0.60
C ASP A 223 -13.53 5.66 -0.73
N LEU A 224 -12.58 5.71 -1.65
CA LEU A 224 -11.80 6.90 -1.94
C LEU A 224 -12.67 8.04 -2.48
N PHE A 225 -13.58 7.73 -3.41
CA PHE A 225 -14.53 8.68 -3.96
C PHE A 225 -15.49 9.21 -2.89
N ASN A 226 -16.03 8.33 -2.04
CA ASN A 226 -16.89 8.70 -0.94
C ASN A 226 -16.17 9.61 0.06
N ALA A 227 -14.92 9.30 0.39
CA ALA A 227 -14.09 10.12 1.26
C ALA A 227 -13.78 11.49 0.65
N PHE A 228 -13.56 11.57 -0.68
CA PHE A 228 -13.35 12.82 -1.40
C PHE A 228 -14.60 13.69 -1.37
N LYS A 229 -15.76 13.11 -1.67
CA LYS A 229 -17.06 13.79 -1.62
C LYS A 229 -17.36 14.34 -0.23
N ARG A 230 -17.06 13.57 0.83
CA ARG A 230 -17.27 13.96 2.23
C ARG A 230 -16.38 15.13 2.65
N GLU A 231 -15.15 15.20 2.17
CA GLU A 231 -14.26 16.33 2.48
C GLU A 231 -14.55 17.59 1.65
N ARG A 232 -15.14 17.44 0.46
CA ARG A 232 -15.53 18.59 -0.38
C ARG A 232 -16.85 19.24 0.06
N ASN A 233 -17.77 18.47 0.66
CA ASN A 233 -19.05 18.97 1.21
C ASN A 233 -19.08 18.85 2.75
N PRO A 234 -18.44 19.77 3.50
CA PRO A 234 -18.49 19.77 4.97
C PRO A 234 -19.89 20.09 5.55
N GLN A 235 -20.81 20.65 4.75
CA GLN A 235 -22.13 21.15 5.18
C GLN A 235 -23.12 20.08 5.68
N LYS A 236 -22.85 18.77 5.54
CA LYS A 236 -23.77 17.72 6.01
C LYS A 236 -23.53 17.26 7.45
N ASN A 237 -22.50 17.77 8.13
CA ASN A 237 -22.16 17.35 9.50
C ASN A 237 -22.55 18.36 10.59
N SER A 238 -23.14 19.51 10.24
CA SER A 238 -23.64 20.48 11.22
C SER A 238 -25.07 20.20 11.70
N ASP A 239 -25.82 19.30 11.05
CA ASP A 239 -27.23 19.06 11.37
C ASP A 239 -27.47 17.86 12.32
N HIS A 240 -26.41 17.18 12.79
CA HIS A 240 -26.54 15.99 13.67
C HIS A 240 -25.92 16.13 15.06
N HIS A 241 -25.52 17.34 15.47
CA HIS A 241 -25.05 17.64 16.83
C HIS A 241 -25.89 18.72 17.53
N GLY A 242 -27.14 18.87 17.11
CA GLY A 242 -28.08 19.83 17.67
C GLY A 242 -29.47 19.25 17.83
N GLU A 243 -29.59 18.03 18.37
CA GLU A 243 -30.80 17.53 19.05
C GLU A 243 -30.39 16.65 20.23
#